data_AF-A0A2D6SR71-F1
#
_entry.id   AF-A0A2D6SR71-F1
#
_cell.length_a   1.000
_cell.length_b   1.000
_cell.length_c   1.000
_cell.angle_alpha   90.00
_cell.angle_beta   90.00
_cell.angle_gamma   90.00
#
_symmetry.space_group_name_H-M   'P 1'
#
loop_
_entity.id
_entity.type
_entity.pdbx_description
1 polymer ?
#
loop_
_entity_poly.entity_id
_entity_poly.type
_entity_poly.pdbx_seq_one_letter_code
_entity_poly.pdbx_strand_id
1 'polypeptide(L)' 'MTTVQEILDAAQALPSADRARLIHALWETVSPDDWAPPSDEWIAEAQRRSEAYDAGEMTASPWSEVRQRARRKAGLDD' A
#
# COMPACT_ATOMS: atom_id res chain seq x y z
N MET A 1 20.57 -22.66 5.13
CA MET A 1 19.17 -22.24 4.91
C MET A 1 18.95 -21.04 5.80
N THR A 2 18.45 -19.94 5.25
CA THR A 2 18.16 -18.74 6.04
C THR A 2 16.69 -18.78 6.47
N THR A 3 16.41 -18.49 7.72
CA THR A 3 15.04 -18.41 8.25
C THR A 3 14.44 -17.02 8.03
N VAL A 4 13.11 -16.92 8.05
CA VAL A 4 12.41 -15.62 8.00
C VAL A 4 12.89 -14.69 9.13
N GLN A 5 13.13 -15.24 10.32
CA GLN A 5 13.61 -14.46 11.47
C GLN A 5 15.00 -13.88 11.23
N GLU A 6 15.94 -14.67 10.69
CA GLU A 6 17.30 -14.19 10.37
C GLU A 6 17.28 -13.07 9.32
N ILE A 7 16.39 -13.16 8.32
CA ILE A 7 16.21 -12.11 7.31
C ILE A 7 15.62 -10.85 7.95
N LEU A 8 14.63 -11.00 8.83
CA LEU A 8 14.00 -9.88 9.53
C LEU A 8 14.99 -9.15 10.43
N ASP A 9 15.80 -9.88 11.21
CA ASP A 9 16.81 -9.30 12.09
C ASP A 9 17.86 -8.51 11.28
N ALA A 10 18.32 -9.07 10.16
CA ALA A 10 19.25 -8.39 9.26
C ALA A 10 18.62 -7.14 8.62
N ALA A 11 17.36 -7.22 8.18
CA ALA A 11 16.64 -6.08 7.62
C ALA A 11 16.42 -4.96 8.65
N GLN A 12 16.13 -5.31 9.92
CA GLN A 12 15.92 -4.33 10.98
C GLN A 12 17.19 -3.53 11.32
N ALA A 13 18.37 -4.13 11.16
CA ALA A 13 19.66 -3.47 11.35
C ALA A 13 20.02 -2.44 10.27
N LEU A 14 19.31 -2.42 9.13
CA LEU A 14 19.55 -1.47 8.05
C LEU A 14 19.06 -0.05 8.41
N PRO A 15 19.68 1.01 7.84
CA PRO A 15 19.12 2.35 7.87
C PRO A 15 17.71 2.40 7.28
N SER A 16 16.86 3.32 7.77
CA SER A 16 15.46 3.43 7.33
C SER A 16 15.27 3.52 5.81
N ALA A 17 16.16 4.23 5.12
CA ALA A 17 16.10 4.37 3.66
C ALA A 17 16.35 3.02 2.95
N ASP A 18 17.30 2.23 3.45
CA ASP A 18 17.62 0.92 2.88
C ASP A 18 16.55 -0.12 3.21
N ARG A 19 15.92 -0.04 4.38
CA ARG A 19 14.73 -0.85 4.70
C ARG A 19 13.59 -0.59 3.73
N ALA A 20 13.29 0.68 3.44
CA ALA A 20 12.25 1.04 2.49
C ALA A 20 12.55 0.50 1.08
N ARG A 21 13.82 0.60 0.64
CA ARG A 21 14.27 0.02 -0.63
C ARG A 21 14.13 -1.51 -0.66
N LEU A 22 14.52 -2.19 0.42
CA LEU A 22 14.39 -3.64 0.55
C LEU A 22 12.93 -4.09 0.50
N ILE A 23 12.03 -3.41 1.23
CA ILE A 23 10.59 -3.70 1.21
C ILE A 23 10.04 -3.58 -0.21
N HIS A 24 10.38 -2.51 -0.93
CA HIS A 24 9.95 -2.33 -2.31
C HIS A 24 10.50 -3.44 -3.22
N ALA A 25 11.80 -3.73 -3.14
CA ALA A 25 12.42 -4.78 -3.95
C ALA A 25 11.82 -6.17 -3.69
N LEU A 26 11.50 -6.51 -2.43
CA LEU A 26 10.83 -7.76 -2.11
C LEU A 26 9.39 -7.78 -2.62
N TRP A 27 8.66 -6.68 -2.47
CA TRP A 27 7.26 -6.57 -2.92
C TRP A 27 7.11 -6.79 -4.43
N GLU A 28 8.01 -6.23 -5.25
CA GLU A 28 8.01 -6.42 -6.70
C GLU A 28 8.21 -7.88 -7.14
N THR A 29 8.63 -8.77 -6.24
CA THR A 29 8.82 -10.21 -6.55
C THR A 29 7.60 -11.07 -6.22
N VAL A 30 6.59 -10.51 -5.53
CA VAL A 30 5.39 -11.25 -5.11
C VAL A 30 4.33 -11.16 -6.21
N SER A 31 3.95 -12.30 -6.77
CA SER A 31 2.87 -12.34 -7.78
C SER A 31 1.54 -11.86 -7.17
N PRO A 32 0.71 -11.12 -7.93
CA PRO A 32 -0.65 -10.80 -7.52
C PRO A 32 -1.49 -12.03 -7.13
N ASP A 33 -1.20 -13.18 -7.73
CA ASP A 33 -1.89 -14.45 -7.43
C ASP A 33 -1.55 -14.99 -6.03
N ASP A 34 -0.42 -14.56 -5.46
CA ASP A 34 0.05 -14.96 -4.13
C ASP A 34 -0.36 -13.95 -3.03
N TRP A 35 -1.06 -12.87 -3.39
CA TRP A 35 -1.50 -11.87 -2.43
C TRP A 35 -2.55 -12.47 -1.50
N ALA A 36 -2.37 -12.25 -0.20
CA ALA A 36 -3.42 -12.56 0.76
C ALA A 36 -4.66 -11.72 0.43
N PRO A 37 -5.86 -12.33 0.39
CA PRO A 37 -7.08 -11.56 0.19
C PRO A 37 -7.24 -10.55 1.34
N PRO A 38 -7.84 -9.37 1.07
CA PRO A 38 -8.22 -8.44 2.14
C PRO A 38 -9.15 -9.13 3.15
N SER A 39 -9.21 -8.63 4.38
CA SER A 39 -10.18 -9.13 5.35
C SER A 39 -11.62 -8.90 4.87
N ASP A 40 -12.56 -9.73 5.34
CA ASP A 40 -13.98 -9.59 5.02
C ASP A 40 -14.51 -8.18 5.32
N GLU A 41 -14.05 -7.56 6.41
CA GLU A 41 -14.39 -6.17 6.76
C GLU A 41 -13.94 -5.17 5.71
N TRP A 42 -12.74 -5.33 5.14
CA TRP A 42 -12.22 -4.48 4.08
C TRP A 42 -12.94 -4.71 2.75
N ILE A 43 -13.30 -5.97 2.44
CA ILE A 43 -14.09 -6.30 1.26
C ILE A 43 -15.48 -5.66 1.37
N ALA A 44 -16.15 -5.79 2.51
CA ALA A 44 -17.46 -5.21 2.76
C ALA A 44 -17.43 -3.67 2.65
N GLU A 45 -16.38 -3.04 3.20
CA GLU A 45 -16.22 -1.58 3.09
C GLU A 45 -15.95 -1.13 1.64
N ALA A 46 -15.15 -1.89 0.88
CA ALA A 46 -14.89 -1.60 -0.52
C ALA A 46 -16.18 -1.68 -1.35
N GLN A 47 -16.99 -2.73 -1.13
CA GLN A 47 -18.30 -2.90 -1.78
C GLN A 47 -19.24 -1.75 -1.44
N ARG A 48 -19.42 -1.44 -0.14
CA ARG A 48 -20.27 -0.35 0.33
C ARG A 48 -19.91 1.00 -0.31
N ARG A 49 -18.61 1.32 -0.43
CA ARG A 49 -18.16 2.57 -1.05
C ARG A 49 -18.34 2.58 -2.57
N SER A 50 -18.15 1.45 -3.22
CA SER A 50 -18.42 1.32 -4.66
C SER A 50 -19.89 1.56 -4.94
N GLU A 51 -20.78 0.91 -4.18
CA GLU A 51 -22.24 1.06 -4.31
C GLU A 51 -22.69 2.50 -4.06
N ALA A 52 -22.20 3.15 -3.01
CA ALA A 52 -22.53 4.55 -2.72
C ALA A 52 -22.04 5.50 -3.84
N TYR A 53 -20.87 5.22 -4.43
CA TYR A 53 -20.37 6.00 -5.57
C TYR A 53 -21.22 5.80 -6.82
N ASP A 54 -21.55 4.55 -7.14
CA ASP A 54 -22.37 4.19 -8.31
C ASP A 54 -23.81 4.71 -8.18
N ALA A 55 -24.34 4.78 -6.95
CA ALA A 55 -25.64 5.38 -6.62
C ALA A 55 -25.63 6.93 -6.65
N GLY A 56 -24.46 7.57 -6.75
CA GLY A 56 -24.31 9.02 -6.69
C GLY A 56 -24.41 9.61 -5.28
N GLU A 57 -24.37 8.78 -4.24
CA GLU A 57 -24.39 9.15 -2.83
C GLU A 57 -23.01 9.54 -2.30
N MET A 58 -21.96 9.15 -3.02
CA MET A 58 -20.56 9.47 -2.73
C MET A 58 -19.88 10.09 -3.95
N THR A 59 -19.00 11.08 -3.73
CA THR A 59 -18.16 11.67 -4.77
C THR A 59 -16.73 11.14 -4.69
N ALA A 60 -16.08 11.00 -5.84
CA ALA A 60 -14.66 10.67 -5.94
C ALA A 60 -13.86 11.87 -6.42
N SER A 61 -12.58 11.91 -6.05
CA SER A 61 -11.62 12.85 -6.63
C SER A 61 -10.76 12.15 -7.68
N PRO A 62 -10.38 12.82 -8.77
CA PRO A 62 -9.38 12.29 -9.70
C PRO A 62 -8.10 11.89 -8.98
N TRP A 63 -7.52 10.73 -9.36
CA TRP A 63 -6.30 10.24 -8.72
C TRP A 63 -5.13 11.23 -8.79
N SER A 64 -5.01 11.97 -9.88
CA SER A 64 -3.99 13.02 -10.04
C SER A 64 -4.07 14.08 -8.93
N GLU A 65 -5.27 14.52 -8.56
CA GLU A 65 -5.50 15.48 -7.49
C GLU A 65 -5.21 14.88 -6.11
N VAL A 66 -5.64 13.64 -5.87
CA VAL A 66 -5.38 12.92 -4.62
C VAL A 66 -3.88 12.74 -4.42
N ARG A 67 -3.17 12.26 -5.45
CA ARG A 67 -1.72 12.06 -5.44
C ARG A 67 -0.97 13.37 -5.21
N GLN A 68 -1.34 14.43 -5.92
CA GLN A 68 -0.73 15.75 -5.72
C GLN A 68 -0.94 16.24 -4.28
N ARG A 69 -2.16 16.17 -3.76
CA ARG A 69 -2.48 16.55 -2.38
C ARG A 69 -1.64 15.77 -1.35
N ALA A 70 -1.44 14.47 -1.56
CA ALA A 70 -0.62 13.64 -0.69
C ALA A 70 0.86 14.04 -0.73
N ARG A 71 1.41 14.31 -1.92
CA ARG A 71 2.80 14.80 -2.08
C ARG A 71 3.00 16.14 -1.37
N ARG A 72 2.03 17.06 -1.48
CA ARG A 72 2.11 18.36 -0.79
C ARG A 72 2.25 18.21 0.70
N LYS A 73 1.39 17.37 1.27
CA LYS A 73 1.37 17.11 2.70
C LYS A 73 2.66 16.44 3.19
N ALA A 74 3.33 15.68 2.33
CA ALA A 74 4.59 15.04 2.63
C ALA A 74 5.83 15.91 2.33
N GLY A 75 5.66 17.13 1.79
CA GLY A 75 6.77 17.98 1.37
C GLY A 75 7.51 17.47 0.13
N LEU A 76 6.80 16.80 -0.78
CA LEU A 76 7.34 16.17 -2.00
C LEU A 76 6.88 16.88 -3.28
N ASP A 77 6.60 18.18 -3.22
CA ASP A 77 6.03 18.96 -4.34
C ASP A 77 7.05 19.58 -5.28
N ASP A 78 8.31 19.59 -4.88
CA ASP A 78 9.43 20.10 -5.67
C ASP A 78 9.90 19.10 -6.74
#